data_AF-A0AAD3NNG6-F1
#
_entry.id   AF-A0AAD3NNG6-F1
#
_cell.length_a   1.000
_cell.length_b   1.000
_cell.length_c   1.000
_cell.angle_alpha   90.00
_cell.angle_beta   90.00
_cell.angle_gamma   90.00
#
_symmetry.space_group_name_H-M   'P 1'
#
loop_
_entity.id
_entity.type
_entity.pdbx_description
1 polymer ?
#
loop_
_entity_poly.entity_id
_entity_poly.type
_entity_poly.pdbx_seq_one_letter_code
_entity_poly.pdbx_strand_id
1 'polypeptide(L)'
;MTMQDYNYSYLLPVKLQDARGTLWATTFDDIGIHLLHKTAKELCALENDATTETPCAVIKRLLSHHYSFTLLVSTDTYNSKSKMKVRVNKVSPVDFKAECDALLV
;
A
#
# COMPACT_ATOMS: atom_id res chain seq x y z
N MET A 1 18.42 14.74 -21.61
CA MET A 1 17.48 13.62 -21.50
C MET A 1 16.55 13.95 -20.35
N THR A 2 15.50 14.72 -20.63
CA THR A 2 14.55 15.19 -19.62
C THR A 2 13.75 13.98 -19.11
N MET A 3 13.49 13.88 -17.81
CA MET A 3 12.76 12.78 -17.14
C MET A 3 11.31 12.56 -17.61
N GLN A 4 10.90 13.14 -18.74
CA GLN A 4 9.51 13.20 -19.18
C GLN A 4 8.94 11.87 -19.69
N ASP A 5 9.78 10.92 -20.13
CA ASP A 5 9.35 9.70 -20.84
C ASP A 5 9.41 8.39 -20.03
N TYR A 6 9.76 8.42 -18.74
CA TYR A 6 9.75 7.19 -17.92
C TYR A 6 8.35 6.91 -17.37
N ASN A 7 7.89 5.67 -17.56
CA ASN A 7 6.68 5.15 -16.94
C ASN A 7 7.05 4.58 -15.57
N TYR A 8 6.66 5.29 -14.51
CA TYR A 8 6.86 4.85 -13.13
C TYR A 8 5.63 4.07 -12.67
N SER A 9 5.86 2.95 -11.99
CA SER A 9 4.79 2.15 -11.36
C SER A 9 5.14 1.83 -9.92
N TYR A 10 4.14 1.78 -9.05
CA TYR A 10 4.34 1.46 -7.65
C TYR A 10 4.64 -0.01 -7.40
N LEU A 11 5.69 -0.24 -6.62
CA LEU A 11 5.97 -1.47 -5.91
C LEU A 11 6.22 -1.09 -4.45
N LEU A 12 5.17 -1.08 -3.63
CA LEU A 12 5.25 -0.55 -2.27
C LEU A 12 5.13 -1.68 -1.24
N PRO A 13 6.18 -1.93 -0.43
CA PRO A 13 6.04 -2.75 0.75
C PRO A 13 5.30 -1.93 1.83
N VAL A 14 4.17 -2.46 2.28
CA VAL A 14 3.35 -1.85 3.33
C VAL A 14 3.37 -2.71 4.58
N LYS A 15 3.44 -2.04 5.73
CA LYS A 15 3.29 -2.67 7.03
C LYS A 15 1.83 -2.55 7.47
N LEU A 16 1.14 -3.67 7.53
CA LEU A 16 -0.22 -3.78 8.05
C LEU A 16 -0.17 -4.15 9.54
N GLN A 17 -1.01 -3.54 10.36
CA GLN A 17 -1.04 -3.79 11.79
C GLN A 17 -2.47 -3.89 12.28
N ASP A 18 -2.73 -4.87 13.13
CA ASP A 18 -3.97 -5.08 13.87
C ASP A 18 -3.69 -5.40 15.35
N ALA A 19 -4.72 -5.76 16.10
CA ALA A 19 -4.57 -6.14 17.51
C ALA A 19 -3.77 -7.44 17.72
N ARG A 20 -3.65 -8.29 16.68
CA ARG A 20 -2.96 -9.59 16.76
C ARG A 20 -1.48 -9.47 16.41
N GLY A 21 -1.10 -8.49 15.60
CA GLY A 21 0.29 -8.22 15.30
C GLY A 21 0.51 -7.37 14.07
N THR A 22 1.62 -7.63 13.40
CA THR A 22 2.07 -6.88 12.23
C THR A 22 2.40 -7.84 11.10
N LEU A 23 2.05 -7.47 9.88
CA LEU A 23 2.34 -8.21 8.66
C LEU A 23 2.94 -7.27 7.60
N TRP A 24 3.92 -7.77 6.85
CA TRP A 24 4.42 -7.10 5.65
C TRP A 24 3.69 -7.63 4.42
N ALA A 25 3.13 -6.73 3.63
CA ALA A 25 2.49 -7.04 2.35
C ALA A 25 3.04 -6.13 1.25
N THR A 26 2.90 -6.55 -0.01
CA THR A 26 3.28 -5.73 -1.16
C THR A 26 2.03 -5.24 -1.89
N THR A 27 1.93 -3.94 -2.13
CA THR A 27 0.92 -3.33 -3.01
C THR A 27 1.55 -2.99 -4.37
N PHE A 28 0.75 -3.11 -5.42
CA PHE A 28 1.13 -2.78 -6.79
C PHE A 28 0.48 -1.46 -7.23
N ASP A 29 0.74 -1.06 -8.47
CA ASP A 29 0.43 0.26 -9.02
C ASP A 29 -0.99 0.75 -8.72
N ASP A 30 -2.02 0.02 -9.17
CA ASP A 30 -3.43 0.44 -9.01
C ASP A 30 -3.80 0.70 -7.55
N ILE A 31 -3.37 -0.19 -6.64
CA ILE A 31 -3.66 -0.08 -5.21
C ILE A 31 -2.82 1.03 -4.58
N GLY A 32 -1.58 1.20 -5.01
CA GLY A 32 -0.71 2.28 -4.57
C GLY A 32 -1.29 3.65 -4.92
N ILE A 33 -1.79 3.81 -6.15
CA ILE A 33 -2.48 5.02 -6.62
C ILE A 33 -3.77 5.24 -5.81
N HIS A 34 -4.56 4.19 -5.62
CA HIS A 34 -5.79 4.28 -4.83
C HIS A 34 -5.53 4.68 -3.37
N LEU A 35 -4.45 4.20 -2.76
CA LEU A 35 -4.08 4.56 -1.39
C LEU A 35 -3.53 5.99 -1.32
N LEU A 36 -2.57 6.34 -2.17
CA LEU A 36 -1.82 7.60 -2.11
C LEU A 36 -2.53 8.77 -2.80
N HIS A 37 -3.59 8.50 -3.57
CA HIS A 37 -4.30 9.46 -4.44
C HIS A 37 -3.37 10.25 -5.37
N LYS A 38 -2.24 9.64 -5.75
CA LYS A 38 -1.22 10.18 -6.64
C LYS A 38 -0.61 9.04 -7.44
N THR A 39 -0.15 9.34 -8.65
CA THR A 39 0.62 8.42 -9.48
C THR A 39 2.09 8.38 -9.05
N ALA A 40 2.79 7.28 -9.36
CA ALA A 40 4.21 7.13 -9.04
C ALA A 40 5.07 8.24 -9.67
N LYS A 41 4.67 8.72 -10.85
CA LYS A 41 5.31 9.85 -11.54
C LYS A 41 5.13 11.17 -10.78
N GLU A 42 3.90 11.46 -10.33
CA GLU A 42 3.63 12.66 -9.52
C GLU A 42 4.38 12.62 -8.20
N LEU A 43 4.45 11.47 -7.54
CA LEU A 43 5.18 11.33 -6.28
C LEU A 43 6.69 11.53 -6.48
N CYS A 44 7.26 11.04 -7.58
CA CYS A 44 8.67 11.26 -7.93
C CYS A 44 8.94 12.73 -8.30
N ALA A 45 8.01 13.42 -8.96
CA ALA A 45 8.12 14.85 -9.23
C ALA A 45 8.16 15.67 -7.93
N LEU A 46 7.33 15.33 -6.94
CA LEU A 46 7.31 16.01 -5.62
C LEU A 46 8.63 15.88 -4.85
N GLU A 47 9.43 14.84 -5.09
CA GLU A 47 10.75 14.71 -4.48
C GLU A 47 11.75 15.74 -5.02
N ASN A 48 11.60 16.12 -6.29
CA ASN A 48 12.49 17.06 -6.97
C ASN A 48 12.11 18.53 -6.70
N ASP A 49 10.85 18.81 -6.33
CA ASP A 49 10.35 20.15 -6.03
C ASP A 49 10.44 20.47 -4.52
N ALA A 50 11.58 21.02 -4.09
CA ALA A 50 11.88 21.35 -2.69
C ALA A 50 10.96 22.42 -2.03
N THR A 51 10.10 23.09 -2.81
CA THR A 51 9.15 24.10 -2.31
C THR A 51 7.75 23.55 -2.07
N THR A 52 7.48 22.30 -2.46
CA THR A 52 6.17 21.66 -2.36
C THR A 52 6.12 20.56 -1.30
N GLU A 53 4.94 19.97 -1.15
CA GLU A 53 4.67 18.87 -0.25
C GLU A 53 5.60 17.67 -0.49
N THR A 54 6.36 17.27 0.54
CA THR A 54 7.27 16.12 0.43
C THR A 54 6.52 14.79 0.25
N PRO A 55 7.09 13.79 -0.46
CA PRO A 55 6.54 12.44 -0.54
C PRO A 55 6.26 11.83 0.83
N CYS A 56 7.09 12.14 1.83
CA CYS A 56 6.90 11.70 3.21
C CYS A 56 5.62 12.26 3.83
N ALA A 57 5.26 13.51 3.55
CA ALA A 57 4.02 14.11 4.04
C ALA A 57 2.78 13.44 3.43
N VAL A 58 2.82 13.11 2.14
CA VAL A 58 1.76 12.33 1.46
C VAL A 58 1.56 10.99 2.15
N ILE A 59 2.65 10.24 2.35
CA ILE A 59 2.59 8.91 2.98
C ILE A 59 2.09 9.01 4.43
N LYS A 60 2.53 10.03 5.18
CA LYS A 60 2.11 10.23 6.58
C LYS A 60 0.60 10.45 6.73
N ARG A 61 -0.07 11.07 5.76
CA ARG A 61 -1.53 11.23 5.79
C ARG A 61 -2.27 9.91 5.66
N LEU A 62 -1.63 8.91 5.08
CA LEU A 62 -2.17 7.57 4.90
C LEU A 62 -2.01 6.71 6.15
N LEU A 63 -1.01 7.02 6.97
CA LEU A 63 -0.76 6.33 8.23
C LEU A 63 -1.93 6.57 9.19
N SER A 64 -2.24 5.56 10.00
CA SER A 64 -3.32 5.59 11.01
C SER A 64 -4.76 5.60 10.47
N HIS A 65 -4.96 5.29 9.19
CA HIS A 65 -6.30 4.97 8.67
C HIS A 65 -6.57 3.47 8.70
N HIS A 66 -7.81 3.11 9.07
CA HIS A 66 -8.27 1.73 9.05
C HIS A 66 -8.86 1.40 7.68
N TYR A 67 -8.44 0.27 7.12
CA TYR A 67 -8.94 -0.25 5.86
C TYR A 67 -9.20 -1.74 5.98
N SER A 68 -10.17 -2.23 5.22
CA SER A 68 -10.37 -3.66 5.00
C SER A 68 -9.51 -4.08 3.79
N PHE A 69 -8.55 -4.98 4.03
CA PHE A 69 -7.64 -5.47 3.01
C PHE A 69 -7.99 -6.90 2.61
N THR A 70 -8.10 -7.16 1.31
CA THR A 70 -8.08 -8.53 0.78
C THR A 70 -6.65 -8.89 0.42
N LEU A 71 -6.09 -9.88 1.13
CA LEU A 71 -4.71 -10.32 0.95
C LEU A 71 -4.65 -11.61 0.14
N LEU A 72 -3.73 -11.65 -0.83
CA LEU A 72 -3.36 -12.86 -1.56
C LEU A 72 -2.04 -13.38 -0.98
N VAL A 73 -2.11 -14.56 -0.37
CA VAL A 73 -0.94 -15.25 0.18
C VAL A 73 -0.50 -16.32 -0.81
N SER A 74 0.77 -16.29 -1.20
CA SER A 74 1.36 -17.27 -2.10
C SER A 74 2.72 -17.70 -1.57
N THR A 75 3.04 -18.99 -1.69
CA THR A 75 4.37 -19.51 -1.37
C THR A 75 5.19 -19.57 -2.64
N ASP A 76 6.35 -18.92 -2.62
CA ASP A 76 7.28 -18.90 -3.74
C ASP A 76 8.55 -19.65 -3.35
N THR A 77 8.95 -20.63 -4.17
CA THR A 77 10.14 -21.44 -3.93
C THR A 77 11.23 -21.02 -4.89
N TYR A 78 12.26 -20.37 -4.37
CA TYR A 78 13.43 -19.95 -5.15
C TYR A 78 14.69 -20.58 -4.57
N ASN A 79 15.49 -21.27 -5.40
CA ASN A 79 16.70 -21.99 -4.97
C ASN A 79 16.48 -22.88 -3.73
N SER A 80 15.42 -23.70 -3.76
CA SER A 80 15.02 -24.61 -2.67
C SER A 80 14.63 -23.93 -1.34
N LYS A 81 14.53 -22.60 -1.31
CA LYS A 81 13.99 -21.84 -0.17
C LYS A 81 12.55 -21.42 -0.47
N SER A 82 11.62 -21.92 0.32
CA SER A 82 10.22 -21.49 0.26
C SER A 82 10.05 -20.21 1.09
N LYS A 83 9.53 -19.15 0.48
CA LYS A 83 9.21 -17.90 1.15
C LYS A 83 7.74 -17.55 0.92
N MET A 84 7.03 -17.26 2.00
CA MET A 84 5.68 -16.71 1.92
C MET A 84 5.73 -15.27 1.42
N LYS A 85 4.96 -14.99 0.38
CA LYS A 85 4.75 -13.65 -0.18
C LYS A 85 3.29 -13.28 0.04
N VAL A 86 3.07 -12.13 0.69
CA VAL A 86 1.75 -11.55 0.88
C VAL A 86 1.62 -10.34 -0.03
N ARG A 87 0.56 -10.33 -0.83
CA ARG A 87 0.22 -9.23 -1.73
C ARG A 87 -1.14 -8.68 -1.33
N VAL A 88 -1.31 -7.36 -1.45
CA VAL A 88 -2.63 -6.76 -1.33
C VAL A 88 -3.32 -6.88 -2.68
N ASN A 89 -4.51 -7.48 -2.69
CA ASN A 89 -5.33 -7.65 -3.90
C ASN A 89 -6.41 -6.57 -4.01
N LYS A 90 -6.98 -6.16 -2.86
CA LYS A 90 -8.01 -5.12 -2.80
C LYS A 90 -7.89 -4.35 -1.49
N VAL A 91 -8.22 -3.06 -1.55
CA VAL A 91 -8.43 -2.22 -0.37
C VAL A 91 -9.83 -1.60 -0.42
N SER A 92 -10.51 -1.54 0.71
CA SER A 92 -11.77 -0.82 0.88
C SER A 92 -11.79 -0.10 2.22
N PRO A 93 -12.59 0.98 2.36
CA PRO A 93 -12.85 1.56 3.68
C PRO A 93 -13.50 0.52 4.60
N VAL A 94 -13.26 0.65 5.90
CA VAL A 94 -13.90 -0.21 6.91
C VAL A 94 -15.37 0.15 7.05
N ASP A 95 -16.23 -0.86 6.95
CA ASP A 95 -17.64 -0.73 7.30
C ASP A 95 -17.82 -1.00 8.80
N PHE A 96 -17.81 0.07 9.60
CA PHE A 96 -17.94 -0.04 11.06
C PHE A 96 -19.25 -0.69 11.50
N LYS A 97 -20.33 -0.55 10.72
CA LYS A 97 -21.62 -1.15 11.09
C LYS A 97 -21.54 -2.66 10.96
N ALA A 98 -21.07 -3.14 9.82
CA ALA A 98 -20.91 -4.56 9.57
C ALA A 98 -19.92 -5.22 10.57
N GLU A 99 -18.82 -4.53 10.89
CA GLU A 99 -17.85 -5.01 11.89
C GLU A 99 -18.46 -5.06 13.31
N CYS A 100 -19.21 -4.04 13.73
CA CYS A 100 -19.89 -4.06 15.02
C CYS A 100 -20.92 -5.19 15.11
N ASP A 101 -21.71 -5.42 14.06
CA ASP A 101 -22.67 -6.52 14.03
C ASP A 101 -21.97 -7.89 14.13
N ALA A 102 -20.80 -8.05 13.50
CA ALA A 102 -20.01 -9.28 13.58
C ALA A 102 -19.42 -9.53 14.98
N LEU A 103 -19.14 -8.48 15.75
CA LEU A 103 -18.61 -8.59 17.12
C LEU A 103 -19.67 -8.88 18.19
N LEU A 104 -20.95 -8.67 17.88
CA LEU A 104 -22.07 -8.87 18.81
C LEU A 104 -22.61 -10.32 18.82
N VAL A 105 -22.04 -11.20 17.99
CA VAL A 105 -22.33 -12.65 17.94
C VAL A 105 -21.37 -13.41 18.84
#